data_AF-A0A9W8DBL2-F1
#
_entry.id   AF-A0A9W8DBL2-F1
#
_cell.length_a   1.000
_cell.length_b   1.000
_cell.length_c   1.000
_cell.angle_alpha   90.00
_cell.angle_beta   90.00
_cell.angle_gamma   90.00
#
_symmetry.space_group_name_H-M   'P 1'
#
loop_
_entity.id
_entity.type
_entity.pdbx_description
1 polymer ?
#
loop_
_entity_poly.entity_id
_entity_poly.type
_entity_poly.pdbx_seq_one_letter_code
_entity_poly.pdbx_strand_id
1 'polypeptide(L)'
;MDVLRFQQVIADAEKAHPFIIKGAISHWPALNDHSWSDLAYLQETVGSHRLVPVELGTKYTDKDWTQKLMPFGKFLEQTMSMNEAGVCGYMAQHNLLDQAFKLKNDFIIPDYAFVETGRRLVPNDQTASTDGIVVNVWIGPQGTVSPLHFDNYDNLFAQVAGYKYFCLYSPSEAPNLYPYPPDSHMPNTSQVDMESVDLNRYPRFVKASSVECVVEPGDLLYIPVGYKLVACI
;
A
#
# COMPACT_ATOMS: atom_id res chain seq x y z
N MET A 1 -21.25 -0.31 2.21
CA MET A 1 -21.27 -1.69 2.76
C MET A 1 -21.25 -1.54 4.26
N ASP A 2 -22.03 -2.29 5.03
CA ASP A 2 -21.88 -2.29 6.50
C ASP A 2 -20.93 -3.42 6.95
N VAL A 3 -20.51 -3.38 8.21
CA VAL A 3 -19.51 -4.32 8.77
C VAL A 3 -20.05 -5.76 8.80
N LEU A 4 -21.35 -5.96 9.04
CA LEU A 4 -21.96 -7.31 9.05
C LEU A 4 -21.94 -7.93 7.66
N ARG A 5 -22.28 -7.13 6.64
CA ARG A 5 -22.21 -7.54 5.25
C ARG A 5 -20.78 -7.82 4.83
N PHE A 6 -19.83 -6.98 5.24
CA PHE A 6 -18.41 -7.22 5.01
C PHE A 6 -17.98 -8.57 5.60
N GLN A 7 -18.27 -8.83 6.88
CA GLN A 7 -17.97 -10.09 7.55
C GLN A 7 -18.53 -11.29 6.77
N GLN A 8 -19.79 -11.23 6.32
CA GLN A 8 -20.41 -12.30 5.53
C GLN A 8 -19.69 -12.54 4.20
N VAL A 9 -19.25 -11.48 3.52
CA VAL A 9 -18.56 -11.58 2.23
C VAL A 9 -17.17 -12.21 2.39
N ILE A 10 -16.47 -11.91 3.47
CA ILE A 10 -15.09 -12.38 3.68
C ILE A 10 -14.97 -13.63 4.55
N ALA A 11 -16.10 -14.12 5.12
CA ALA A 11 -16.12 -15.27 6.02
C ALA A 11 -15.59 -16.56 5.37
N ASP A 12 -15.85 -16.74 4.08
CA ASP A 12 -15.29 -17.86 3.32
C ASP A 12 -13.95 -17.43 2.72
N ALA A 13 -12.87 -17.89 3.36
CA ALA A 13 -11.50 -17.60 2.97
C ALA A 13 -11.19 -17.93 1.51
N GLU A 14 -11.78 -19.00 0.96
CA GLU A 14 -11.54 -19.44 -0.42
C GLU A 14 -12.31 -18.58 -1.44
N LYS A 15 -13.39 -17.93 -1.01
CA LYS A 15 -14.22 -17.06 -1.85
C LYS A 15 -13.94 -15.57 -1.67
N ALA A 16 -13.13 -15.20 -0.68
CA ALA A 16 -12.72 -13.84 -0.47
C ALA A 16 -11.98 -13.32 -1.71
N HIS A 17 -12.47 -12.21 -2.24
CA HIS A 17 -11.91 -11.51 -3.39
C HIS A 17 -11.79 -10.02 -3.07
N PRO A 18 -10.89 -9.29 -3.75
CA PRO A 18 -10.76 -7.87 -3.56
C PRO A 18 -12.03 -7.12 -3.96
N PHE A 19 -12.37 -6.09 -3.21
CA PHE A 19 -13.44 -5.16 -3.55
C PHE A 19 -13.22 -3.79 -2.90
N ILE A 20 -13.82 -2.77 -3.51
CA ILE A 20 -13.81 -1.42 -2.98
C ILE A 20 -15.07 -1.18 -2.15
N ILE A 21 -14.88 -0.64 -0.95
CA ILE A 21 -15.94 -0.07 -0.13
C ILE A 21 -15.96 1.44 -0.39
N LYS A 22 -16.87 1.86 -1.27
CA LYS A 22 -16.99 3.26 -1.68
C LYS A 22 -17.32 4.18 -0.49
N GLY A 23 -16.58 5.28 -0.37
CA GLY A 23 -16.80 6.32 0.65
C GLY A 23 -16.65 5.85 2.11
N ALA A 24 -15.98 4.72 2.34
CA ALA A 24 -15.83 4.13 3.66
C ALA A 24 -15.17 5.06 4.68
N ILE A 25 -14.26 5.91 4.20
CA ILE A 25 -13.46 6.81 5.04
C ILE A 25 -13.76 8.29 4.79
N SER A 26 -14.82 8.62 4.04
CA SER A 26 -15.17 10.01 3.70
C SER A 26 -15.41 10.92 4.92
N HIS A 27 -15.63 10.34 6.10
CA HIS A 27 -15.83 11.05 7.36
C HIS A 27 -14.52 11.36 8.11
N TRP A 28 -13.37 10.86 7.65
CA TRP A 28 -12.08 11.14 8.29
C TRP A 28 -11.75 12.64 8.20
N PRO A 29 -11.20 13.26 9.28
CA PRO A 29 -10.69 14.63 9.20
C PRO A 29 -9.62 14.80 8.11
N ALA A 30 -8.84 13.73 7.83
CA ALA A 30 -7.81 13.69 6.79
C ALA A 30 -8.32 14.03 5.36
N LEU A 31 -9.62 13.91 5.10
CA LEU A 31 -10.25 14.28 3.82
C LEU A 31 -11.02 15.61 3.87
N ASN A 32 -11.20 16.17 5.06
CA ASN A 32 -12.10 17.30 5.29
C ASN A 32 -11.33 18.43 5.99
N ASP A 33 -11.55 18.62 7.30
CA ASP A 33 -11.04 19.74 8.08
C ASP A 33 -9.50 19.80 8.13
N HIS A 34 -8.85 18.65 8.04
CA HIS A 34 -7.40 18.46 8.13
C HIS A 34 -6.89 17.77 6.86
N SER A 35 -7.14 18.36 5.69
CA SER A 35 -6.85 17.68 4.42
C SER A 35 -5.38 17.29 4.28
N TRP A 36 -5.10 16.00 4.14
CA TRP A 36 -3.76 15.50 3.85
C TRP A 36 -3.33 15.77 2.41
N SER A 37 -4.21 16.27 1.54
CA SER A 37 -3.79 16.81 0.24
C SER A 37 -3.07 18.15 0.37
N ASP A 38 -3.16 18.83 1.51
CA ASP A 38 -2.41 20.04 1.80
C ASP A 38 -1.01 19.69 2.34
N LEU A 39 -0.01 19.90 1.49
CA LEU A 39 1.39 19.63 1.83
C LEU A 39 1.92 20.53 2.95
N ALA A 40 1.41 21.77 3.07
CA ALA A 40 1.80 22.66 4.16
C ALA A 40 1.27 22.13 5.50
N TYR A 41 0.01 21.66 5.52
CA TYR A 41 -0.57 21.00 6.67
C TYR A 41 0.22 19.75 7.07
N LEU A 42 0.52 18.86 6.12
CA LEU A 42 1.32 17.65 6.40
C LEU A 42 2.70 18.04 6.97
N GLN A 43 3.38 19.00 6.36
CA GLN A 43 4.70 19.44 6.79
C GLN A 43 4.69 20.01 8.21
N GLU A 44 3.71 20.86 8.54
CA GLU A 44 3.56 21.44 9.87
C GLU A 44 3.25 20.36 10.92
N THR A 45 2.33 19.45 10.58
CA THR A 45 1.78 18.44 11.50
C THR A 45 2.79 17.35 11.82
N VAL A 46 3.55 16.88 10.81
CA VAL A 46 4.62 15.89 10.98
C VAL A 46 5.90 16.53 11.52
N GLY A 47 6.19 17.76 11.08
CA GLY A 47 7.38 18.54 11.40
C GLY A 47 8.50 18.38 10.37
N SER A 48 8.98 19.49 9.80
CA SER A 48 9.94 19.50 8.69
C SER A 48 11.27 18.77 8.96
N HIS A 49 11.71 18.70 10.22
CA HIS A 49 13.00 18.10 10.60
C HIS A 49 12.89 16.63 11.03
N ARG A 50 11.67 16.08 11.11
CA ARG A 50 11.47 14.68 11.50
C ARG A 50 12.06 13.77 10.44
N LEU A 51 12.86 12.78 10.86
CA LEU A 51 13.44 11.81 9.93
C LEU A 51 12.40 10.75 9.57
N VAL A 52 12.22 10.53 8.26
CA VAL A 52 11.37 9.47 7.70
C VAL A 52 12.20 8.59 6.76
N PRO A 53 11.89 7.28 6.66
CA PRO A 53 12.47 6.42 5.65
C PRO A 53 11.87 6.74 4.28
N VAL A 54 12.72 6.95 3.29
CA VAL A 54 12.31 7.22 1.91
C VAL A 54 13.06 6.27 0.99
N GLU A 55 12.28 5.59 0.17
CA GLU A 55 12.77 4.82 -0.97
C GLU A 55 13.12 5.79 -2.10
N LEU A 56 14.34 5.67 -2.63
CA LEU A 56 14.83 6.47 -3.74
C LEU A 56 15.11 5.54 -4.92
N GLY A 57 14.53 5.85 -6.08
CA GLY A 57 14.56 5.01 -7.28
C GLY A 57 13.15 4.78 -7.83
N THR A 58 13.02 4.10 -8.97
CA THR A 58 11.68 3.88 -9.55
C THR A 58 10.91 2.78 -8.83
N LYS A 59 11.61 1.73 -8.39
CA LYS A 59 11.04 0.62 -7.62
C LYS A 59 12.09 -0.14 -6.82
N TYR A 60 11.68 -0.80 -5.74
CA TYR A 60 12.59 -1.56 -4.86
C TYR A 60 13.25 -2.79 -5.48
N THR A 61 12.81 -3.19 -6.66
CA THR A 61 13.45 -4.25 -7.45
C THR A 61 14.61 -3.76 -8.31
N ASP A 62 14.83 -2.45 -8.42
CA ASP A 62 15.90 -1.88 -9.23
C ASP A 62 17.26 -1.93 -8.52
N LYS A 63 18.34 -2.02 -9.30
CA LYS A 63 19.72 -2.05 -8.77
C LYS A 63 20.15 -0.75 -8.09
N ASP A 64 19.61 0.38 -8.55
CA ASP A 64 19.93 1.71 -8.03
C ASP A 64 18.98 2.13 -6.89
N TRP A 65 18.06 1.25 -6.49
CA TRP A 65 17.17 1.52 -5.37
C TRP A 65 17.94 1.56 -4.05
N THR A 66 17.58 2.53 -3.21
CA THR A 66 18.12 2.64 -1.85
C THR A 66 17.08 3.22 -0.92
N GLN A 67 17.12 2.80 0.34
CA GLN A 67 16.35 3.43 1.41
C GLN A 67 17.26 4.36 2.22
N LYS A 68 16.83 5.61 2.43
CA LYS A 68 17.55 6.58 3.25
C LYS A 68 16.62 7.24 4.24
N LEU A 69 17.15 7.58 5.41
CA LEU A 69 16.49 8.50 6.33
C LEU A 69 16.73 9.93 5.85
N MET A 70 15.67 10.73 5.78
CA MET A 70 15.78 12.16 5.47
C MET A 70 14.73 12.99 6.19
N PRO A 71 14.97 14.30 6.39
CA PRO A 71 13.96 15.18 6.97
C PRO A 71 12.67 15.21 6.13
N PHE A 72 11.51 15.09 6.78
CA PHE A 72 10.20 15.03 6.11
C PHE A 72 9.92 16.25 5.24
N GLY A 73 10.31 17.45 5.69
CA GLY A 73 10.20 18.66 4.88
C GLY A 73 11.07 18.59 3.62
N LYS A 74 12.28 18.02 3.71
CA LYS A 74 13.14 17.79 2.54
C LYS A 74 12.54 16.76 1.59
N PHE A 75 11.95 15.69 2.12
CA PHE A 75 11.21 14.72 1.33
C PHE A 75 10.06 15.39 0.56
N LEU A 76 9.20 16.18 1.23
CA LEU A 76 8.10 16.88 0.57
C LEU A 76 8.61 17.90 -0.47
N GLU A 77 9.61 18.71 -0.12
CA GLU A 77 10.25 19.64 -1.05
C GLU A 77 10.76 18.92 -2.29
N GLN A 78 11.60 17.88 -2.14
CA GLN A 78 12.25 17.19 -3.25
C GLN A 78 11.29 16.36 -4.09
N THR A 79 10.30 15.74 -3.44
CA THR A 79 9.40 14.80 -4.11
C THR A 79 8.27 15.51 -4.85
N MET A 80 7.82 16.65 -4.32
CA MET A 80 6.69 17.40 -4.88
C MET A 80 7.13 18.52 -5.84
N SER A 81 8.43 18.84 -5.90
CA SER A 81 8.99 19.78 -6.88
C SER A 81 9.52 19.12 -8.16
N MET A 82 9.44 17.80 -8.30
CA MET A 82 10.00 17.10 -9.47
C MET A 82 9.04 16.97 -10.65
N ASN A 83 9.13 17.99 -11.51
CA ASN A 83 9.10 17.82 -12.97
C ASN A 83 10.51 17.83 -13.61
N GLU A 84 11.61 18.02 -12.85
CA GLU A 84 12.92 18.32 -13.48
C GLU A 84 14.15 17.49 -13.05
N ALA A 85 14.11 16.66 -11.99
CA ALA A 85 15.33 16.00 -11.47
C ALA A 85 15.35 14.47 -11.45
N GLY A 86 14.30 13.78 -11.92
CA GLY A 86 14.33 12.35 -12.22
C GLY A 86 14.51 11.38 -11.03
N VAL A 87 14.43 11.84 -9.77
CA VAL A 87 14.50 10.98 -8.57
C VAL A 87 13.13 10.95 -7.87
N CYS A 88 12.37 9.89 -8.11
CA CYS A 88 11.12 9.64 -7.40
C CYS A 88 11.42 9.20 -5.96
N GLY A 89 10.97 9.97 -4.98
CA GLY A 89 11.01 9.59 -3.57
C GLY A 89 9.68 8.98 -3.14
N TYR A 90 9.71 7.82 -2.49
CA TYR A 90 8.51 7.17 -1.97
C TYR A 90 8.67 6.84 -0.49
N MET A 91 7.91 7.52 0.37
CA MET A 91 7.79 7.13 1.77
C MET A 91 6.80 5.97 1.84
N ALA A 92 7.29 4.74 1.87
CA ALA A 92 6.49 3.53 1.85
C ALA A 92 6.60 2.77 3.18
N GLN A 93 5.53 2.05 3.54
CA GLN A 93 5.51 1.08 4.64
C GLN A 93 6.04 1.65 5.97
N HIS A 94 5.72 2.91 6.25
CA HIS A 94 6.16 3.60 7.46
C HIS A 94 4.97 3.91 8.38
N ASN A 95 5.04 3.50 9.65
CA ASN A 95 4.06 3.90 10.65
C ASN A 95 4.32 5.35 11.10
N LEU A 96 3.97 6.30 10.24
CA LEU A 96 4.13 7.73 10.48
C LEU A 96 3.25 8.23 11.63
N LEU A 97 2.11 7.58 11.89
CA LEU A 97 1.12 8.01 12.89
C LEU A 97 1.64 7.85 14.32
N ASP A 98 2.50 6.86 14.59
CA ASP A 98 3.15 6.72 15.89
C ASP A 98 4.21 7.79 16.14
N GLN A 99 4.74 8.38 15.08
CA GLN A 99 5.69 9.47 15.16
C GLN A 99 4.99 10.84 15.27
N ALA A 100 3.93 11.06 14.48
CA ALA A 100 3.22 12.33 14.35
C ALA A 100 1.83 12.27 15.01
N PHE A 101 1.77 12.47 16.34
CA PHE A 101 0.52 12.37 17.10
C PHE A 101 -0.61 13.28 16.60
N LYS A 102 -0.29 14.48 16.10
CA LYS A 102 -1.32 15.36 15.53
C LYS A 102 -1.97 14.73 14.29
N LEU A 103 -1.17 14.12 13.41
CA LEU A 103 -1.63 13.42 12.21
C LEU A 103 -2.49 12.20 12.57
N LYS A 104 -2.17 11.52 13.68
CA LYS A 104 -2.97 10.39 14.18
C LYS A 104 -4.42 10.78 14.53
N ASN A 105 -4.69 12.04 14.87
CA ASN A 105 -6.04 12.49 15.16
C ASN A 105 -6.92 12.65 13.91
N ASP A 106 -6.33 12.60 12.72
CA ASP A 106 -7.06 12.73 11.46
C ASP A 106 -7.46 11.38 10.86
N PHE A 107 -7.00 10.30 11.49
CA PHE A 107 -7.15 8.93 11.07
C PHE A 107 -7.98 8.16 12.11
N ILE A 108 -8.90 7.34 11.62
CA ILE A 108 -9.70 6.44 12.45
C ILE A 108 -9.52 5.05 11.88
N ILE A 109 -9.14 4.07 12.70
CA ILE A 109 -9.05 2.68 12.25
C ILE A 109 -10.45 2.25 11.77
N PRO A 110 -10.63 1.82 10.50
CA PRO A 110 -11.94 1.39 10.02
C PRO A 110 -12.45 0.19 10.82
N ASP A 111 -13.74 0.16 11.17
CA ASP A 111 -14.35 -0.96 11.91
C ASP A 111 -14.14 -2.32 11.23
N TYR A 112 -14.02 -2.33 9.89
CA TYR A 112 -13.71 -3.52 9.10
C TYR A 112 -12.40 -4.22 9.52
N ALA A 113 -11.43 -3.47 10.07
CA ALA A 113 -10.14 -4.00 10.50
C ALA A 113 -10.25 -4.93 11.73
N PHE A 114 -11.33 -4.80 12.50
CA PHE A 114 -11.60 -5.63 13.68
C PHE A 114 -12.37 -6.91 13.37
N VAL A 115 -12.73 -7.14 12.10
CA VAL A 115 -13.42 -8.37 11.69
C VAL A 115 -12.39 -9.50 11.64
N GLU A 116 -12.50 -10.44 12.56
CA GLU A 116 -11.65 -11.63 12.57
C GLU A 116 -11.88 -12.48 11.31
N THR A 117 -10.79 -12.77 10.62
CA THR A 117 -10.82 -13.59 9.39
C THR A 117 -10.36 -15.02 9.63
N GLY A 118 -9.74 -15.30 10.79
CA GLY A 118 -9.09 -16.57 11.08
C GLY A 118 -7.86 -16.87 10.22
N ARG A 119 -7.44 -15.94 9.34
CA ARG A 119 -6.35 -16.12 8.37
C ARG A 119 -5.04 -15.44 8.79
N ARG A 120 -4.88 -15.10 10.06
CA ARG A 120 -3.65 -14.45 10.55
C ARG A 120 -2.46 -15.40 10.38
N LEU A 121 -1.63 -15.13 9.37
CA LEU A 121 -0.49 -15.99 9.00
C LEU A 121 0.72 -15.81 9.92
N VAL A 122 0.74 -14.74 10.74
CA VAL A 122 1.86 -14.42 11.64
C VAL A 122 1.37 -14.40 13.10
N PRO A 123 1.43 -15.53 13.80
CA PRO A 123 1.29 -15.55 15.25
C PRO A 123 2.57 -14.90 15.84
N ASN A 124 2.44 -13.72 16.44
CA ASN A 124 3.51 -12.87 17.03
C ASN A 124 4.21 -11.87 16.09
N ASP A 125 3.48 -11.20 15.21
CA ASP A 125 4.03 -9.98 14.61
C ASP A 125 4.16 -8.87 15.66
N GLN A 126 5.40 -8.49 15.98
CA GLN A 126 5.74 -7.45 16.96
C GLN A 126 5.44 -6.04 16.45
N THR A 127 5.17 -5.87 15.16
CA THR A 127 4.78 -4.58 14.54
C THR A 127 3.29 -4.30 14.67
N ALA A 128 2.50 -5.32 15.04
CA ALA A 128 1.06 -5.18 15.21
C ALA A 128 0.71 -4.57 16.58
N SER A 129 -0.37 -3.78 16.62
CA SER A 129 -0.96 -3.30 17.87
C SER A 129 -1.44 -4.48 18.73
N THR A 130 -1.88 -4.20 19.97
CA THR A 130 -2.52 -5.21 20.85
C THR A 130 -3.65 -5.96 20.18
N ASP A 131 -4.35 -5.31 19.25
CA ASP A 131 -5.49 -5.85 18.52
C ASP A 131 -5.06 -6.59 17.24
N GLY A 132 -3.75 -6.65 16.96
CA GLY A 132 -3.20 -7.31 15.80
C GLY A 132 -3.20 -6.50 14.51
N ILE A 133 -3.45 -5.19 14.59
CA ILE A 133 -3.56 -4.29 13.44
C ILE A 133 -2.22 -3.59 13.23
N VAL A 134 -1.69 -3.65 12.00
CA VAL A 134 -0.52 -2.88 11.56
C VAL A 134 -1.01 -1.70 10.72
N VAL A 135 -0.57 -0.49 11.06
CA VAL A 135 -0.92 0.73 10.30
C VAL A 135 0.33 1.33 9.70
N ASN A 136 0.30 1.54 8.39
CA ASN A 136 1.37 2.18 7.64
C ASN A 136 0.80 3.33 6.80
N VAL A 137 1.65 4.29 6.48
CA VAL A 137 1.34 5.43 5.62
C VAL A 137 2.25 5.37 4.40
N TRP A 138 1.65 5.64 3.24
CA TRP A 138 2.36 5.75 1.96
C TRP A 138 2.19 7.16 1.41
N ILE A 139 3.30 7.84 1.12
CA ILE A 139 3.31 9.17 0.48
C ILE A 139 4.32 9.13 -0.65
N GLY A 140 3.90 9.47 -1.86
CA GLY A 140 4.75 9.55 -3.03
C GLY A 140 4.11 10.44 -4.11
N PRO A 141 4.89 10.86 -5.12
CA PRO A 141 4.38 11.64 -6.23
C PRO A 141 3.73 10.70 -7.25
N GLN A 142 3.12 11.30 -8.28
CA GLN A 142 2.67 10.57 -9.46
C GLN A 142 3.85 9.81 -10.10
N GLY A 143 3.59 8.58 -10.55
CA GLY A 143 4.57 7.68 -11.15
C GLY A 143 5.21 6.70 -10.18
N THR A 144 4.89 6.78 -8.88
CA THR A 144 5.38 5.79 -7.91
C THR A 144 4.80 4.41 -8.17
N VAL A 145 5.66 3.39 -8.27
CA VAL A 145 5.24 2.01 -8.47
C VAL A 145 5.64 1.14 -7.27
N SER A 146 4.69 0.34 -6.79
CA SER A 146 4.95 -0.79 -5.90
C SER A 146 4.92 -2.07 -6.75
N PRO A 147 6.09 -2.72 -6.99
CA PRO A 147 6.22 -3.97 -7.74
C PRO A 147 5.25 -5.08 -7.33
N LEU A 148 5.11 -6.10 -8.17
CA LEU A 148 4.14 -7.18 -7.96
C LEU A 148 4.54 -8.02 -6.75
N HIS A 149 3.79 -7.93 -5.66
CA HIS A 149 4.08 -8.65 -4.41
C HIS A 149 2.80 -9.15 -3.73
N PHE A 150 2.93 -9.93 -2.67
CA PHE A 150 1.81 -10.21 -1.77
C PHE A 150 2.17 -9.89 -0.32
N ASP A 151 1.14 -9.61 0.46
CA ASP A 151 1.23 -9.38 1.89
C ASP A 151 0.79 -10.62 2.69
N ASN A 152 1.32 -10.74 3.90
CA ASN A 152 0.97 -11.79 4.87
C ASN A 152 -0.30 -11.45 5.68
N TYR A 153 -0.98 -10.36 5.33
CA TYR A 153 -2.15 -9.82 6.02
C TYR A 153 -3.31 -9.66 5.06
N ASP A 154 -4.53 -9.75 5.61
CA ASP A 154 -5.66 -9.06 5.03
C ASP A 154 -5.36 -7.56 5.06
N ASN A 155 -5.53 -6.87 3.93
CA ASN A 155 -5.17 -5.46 3.80
C ASN A 155 -6.41 -4.61 3.54
N LEU A 156 -6.46 -3.44 4.19
CA LEU A 156 -7.45 -2.39 3.97
C LEU A 156 -6.70 -1.15 3.52
N PHE A 157 -6.59 -0.97 2.21
CA PHE A 157 -5.89 0.15 1.61
C PHE A 157 -6.83 1.36 1.50
N ALA A 158 -6.55 2.41 2.27
CA ALA A 158 -7.38 3.61 2.36
C ALA A 158 -6.76 4.75 1.56
N GLN A 159 -7.47 5.28 0.56
CA GLN A 159 -6.96 6.37 -0.27
C GLN A 159 -7.45 7.71 0.28
N VAL A 160 -6.51 8.55 0.74
CA VAL A 160 -6.81 9.86 1.34
C VAL A 160 -6.65 11.00 0.34
N ALA A 161 -5.55 11.00 -0.44
CA ALA A 161 -5.26 12.04 -1.43
C ALA A 161 -4.73 11.42 -2.73
N GLY A 162 -5.14 11.93 -3.89
CA GLY A 162 -4.79 11.37 -5.20
C GLY A 162 -5.51 10.06 -5.51
N TYR A 163 -5.07 9.39 -6.56
CA TYR A 163 -5.66 8.14 -7.07
C TYR A 163 -4.59 7.06 -7.13
N LYS A 164 -4.97 5.80 -6.95
CA LYS A 164 -4.04 4.68 -7.11
C LYS A 164 -4.67 3.58 -7.93
N TYR A 165 -3.95 3.17 -8.98
CA TYR A 165 -4.31 2.05 -9.81
C TYR A 165 -3.76 0.75 -9.21
N PHE A 166 -4.61 -0.26 -9.11
CA PHE A 166 -4.25 -1.59 -8.62
C PHE A 166 -4.51 -2.64 -9.69
N CYS A 167 -3.55 -3.54 -9.86
CA CYS A 167 -3.69 -4.77 -10.60
C CYS A 167 -3.52 -5.96 -9.64
N LEU A 168 -4.58 -6.74 -9.45
CA LEU A 168 -4.70 -7.76 -8.40
C LEU A 168 -4.87 -9.14 -9.03
N TYR A 169 -4.03 -10.08 -8.62
CA TYR A 169 -4.04 -11.46 -9.08
C TYR A 169 -4.40 -12.40 -7.95
N SER A 170 -5.31 -13.33 -8.24
CA SER A 170 -5.69 -14.40 -7.31
C SER A 170 -4.47 -15.21 -6.87
N PRO A 171 -4.44 -15.75 -5.64
CA PRO A 171 -3.40 -16.69 -5.22
C PRO A 171 -3.18 -17.85 -6.21
N SER A 172 -4.25 -18.29 -6.90
CA SER A 172 -4.22 -19.34 -7.93
C SER A 172 -3.38 -18.99 -9.16
N GLU A 173 -3.13 -17.70 -9.41
CA GLU A 173 -2.29 -17.22 -10.51
C GLU A 173 -0.79 -17.29 -10.22
N ALA A 174 -0.38 -17.60 -8.98
CA ALA A 174 1.03 -17.63 -8.59
C ALA A 174 1.97 -18.39 -9.57
N PRO A 175 1.57 -19.53 -10.16
CA PRO A 175 2.39 -20.23 -11.16
C PRO A 175 2.65 -19.44 -12.46
N ASN A 176 1.87 -18.40 -12.74
CA ASN A 176 2.01 -17.52 -13.91
C ASN A 176 2.74 -16.21 -13.58
N LEU A 177 2.99 -15.92 -12.30
CA LEU A 177 3.56 -14.65 -11.82
C LEU A 177 5.03 -14.74 -11.40
N TYR A 178 5.68 -15.89 -11.55
CA TYR A 178 7.12 -16.05 -11.34
C TYR A 178 7.66 -15.42 -10.03
N PRO A 179 7.15 -15.82 -8.85
CA PRO A 179 7.70 -15.32 -7.59
C PRO A 179 9.19 -15.64 -7.48
N TYR A 180 9.92 -14.83 -6.72
CA TYR A 180 11.28 -15.21 -6.32
C TYR A 180 11.25 -16.49 -5.46
N PRO A 181 12.35 -17.28 -5.46
CA PRO A 181 12.47 -18.44 -4.60
C PRO A 181 12.26 -18.11 -3.11
N PRO A 182 11.73 -19.05 -2.30
CA PRO A 182 11.46 -18.83 -0.87
C PRO A 182 12.69 -18.44 -0.04
N ASP A 183 13.89 -18.82 -0.47
CA ASP A 183 15.18 -18.51 0.16
C ASP A 183 15.81 -17.19 -0.33
N SER A 184 15.14 -16.47 -1.24
CA SER A 184 15.57 -15.15 -1.70
C SER A 184 15.34 -14.05 -0.65
N HIS A 185 15.93 -12.87 -0.87
CA HIS A 185 15.68 -11.69 -0.05
C HIS A 185 14.27 -11.07 -0.24
N MET A 186 13.55 -11.46 -1.29
CA MET A 186 12.22 -10.91 -1.64
C MET A 186 11.23 -12.02 -2.03
N PRO A 187 11.01 -13.02 -1.16
CA PRO A 187 10.26 -14.24 -1.52
C PRO A 187 8.77 -13.98 -1.77
N ASN A 188 8.27 -12.82 -1.35
CA ASN A 188 6.89 -12.39 -1.58
C ASN A 188 6.71 -11.55 -2.85
N THR A 189 7.78 -11.29 -3.61
CA THR A 189 7.76 -10.44 -4.82
C THR A 189 7.91 -11.30 -6.08
N SER A 190 7.26 -10.86 -7.16
CA SER A 190 7.37 -11.40 -8.51
C SER A 190 8.66 -10.91 -9.19
N GLN A 191 9.25 -11.76 -10.01
CA GLN A 191 10.36 -11.37 -10.88
C GLN A 191 9.91 -10.57 -12.12
N VAL A 192 8.62 -10.56 -12.41
CA VAL A 192 8.04 -9.87 -13.57
C VAL A 192 7.98 -8.37 -13.30
N ASP A 193 8.61 -7.60 -14.17
CA ASP A 193 8.41 -6.16 -14.26
C ASP A 193 7.12 -5.86 -15.05
N MET A 194 6.11 -5.35 -14.37
CA MET A 194 4.80 -5.06 -14.96
C MET A 194 4.84 -3.91 -15.98
N GLU A 195 5.81 -3.01 -15.89
CA GLU A 195 5.96 -1.90 -16.83
C GLU A 195 6.64 -2.33 -18.13
N SER A 196 7.39 -3.44 -18.10
CA SER A 196 8.15 -3.96 -19.24
C SER A 196 8.30 -5.48 -19.16
N VAL A 197 7.20 -6.21 -19.35
CA VAL A 197 7.17 -7.68 -19.26
C VAL A 197 8.00 -8.33 -20.37
N ASP A 198 9.08 -9.02 -19.98
CA ASP A 198 9.86 -9.87 -20.90
C ASP A 198 9.18 -11.24 -21.09
N LEU A 199 8.39 -11.38 -22.16
CA LEU A 199 7.68 -12.62 -22.48
C LEU A 199 8.59 -13.78 -22.91
N ASN A 200 9.84 -13.52 -23.30
CA ASN A 200 10.79 -14.61 -23.57
C ASN A 200 11.23 -15.26 -22.26
N ARG A 201 11.41 -14.45 -21.21
CA ARG A 201 11.78 -14.93 -19.87
C ARG A 201 10.58 -15.40 -19.04
N TYR A 202 9.42 -14.76 -19.21
CA TYR A 202 8.20 -15.01 -18.43
C TYR A 202 6.98 -15.40 -19.30
N PRO A 203 7.09 -16.44 -20.15
CA PRO A 203 6.08 -16.74 -21.17
C PRO A 203 4.70 -17.14 -20.63
N ARG A 204 4.59 -17.57 -19.37
CA ARG A 204 3.31 -17.92 -18.74
C ARG A 204 2.53 -16.69 -18.28
N PHE A 205 3.16 -15.52 -18.20
CA PHE A 205 2.54 -14.31 -17.69
C PHE A 205 1.30 -13.91 -18.51
N VAL A 206 1.31 -14.16 -19.83
CA VAL A 206 0.14 -13.94 -20.71
C VAL A 206 -1.11 -14.74 -20.33
N LYS A 207 -0.98 -15.77 -19.48
CA LYS A 207 -2.09 -16.58 -18.97
C LYS A 207 -2.64 -16.04 -17.65
N ALA A 208 -1.94 -15.10 -17.01
CA ALA A 208 -2.35 -14.56 -15.73
C ALA A 208 -3.57 -13.65 -15.89
N SER A 209 -4.60 -13.90 -15.09
CA SER A 209 -5.81 -13.07 -15.08
C SER A 209 -5.80 -12.14 -13.88
N SER A 210 -5.96 -10.84 -14.13
CA SER A 210 -6.04 -9.80 -13.10
C SER A 210 -7.48 -9.30 -12.90
N VAL A 211 -7.71 -8.72 -11.72
CA VAL A 211 -8.78 -7.76 -11.45
C VAL A 211 -8.12 -6.40 -11.27
N GLU A 212 -8.62 -5.40 -11.97
CA GLU A 212 -8.05 -4.06 -11.99
C GLU A 212 -9.03 -3.06 -11.40
N CYS A 213 -8.51 -2.08 -10.65
CA CYS A 213 -9.34 -1.03 -10.09
C CYS A 213 -8.56 0.26 -9.85
N VAL A 214 -9.28 1.37 -9.76
CA VAL A 214 -8.75 2.65 -9.28
C VAL A 214 -9.41 2.94 -7.94
N VAL A 215 -8.58 3.20 -6.93
CA VAL A 215 -9.03 3.61 -5.60
C VAL A 215 -8.93 5.14 -5.53
N GLU A 216 -10.04 5.77 -5.18
CA GLU A 216 -10.22 7.23 -5.19
C GLU A 216 -10.25 7.77 -3.75
N PRO A 217 -10.01 9.07 -3.51
CA PRO A 217 -10.12 9.66 -2.18
C PRO A 217 -11.46 9.33 -1.51
N GLY A 218 -11.40 8.75 -0.31
CA GLY A 218 -12.58 8.37 0.46
C GLY A 218 -12.88 6.87 0.44
N ASP A 219 -12.27 6.13 -0.48
CA ASP A 219 -12.49 4.70 -0.65
C ASP A 219 -11.55 3.83 0.20
N LEU A 220 -12.02 2.62 0.48
CA LEU A 220 -11.23 1.56 1.11
C LEU A 220 -11.21 0.35 0.19
N LEU A 221 -10.04 -0.06 -0.28
CA LEU A 221 -9.84 -1.29 -1.01
C LEU A 221 -9.50 -2.42 -0.03
N TYR A 222 -10.36 -3.42 0.04
CA TYR A 222 -10.06 -4.65 0.75
C TYR A 222 -9.30 -5.61 -0.15
N ILE A 223 -8.18 -6.15 0.34
CA ILE A 223 -7.34 -7.13 -0.36
C ILE A 223 -7.19 -8.35 0.57
N PRO A 224 -7.73 -9.52 0.20
CA PRO A 224 -7.56 -10.72 1.00
C PRO A 224 -6.09 -11.15 1.07
N VAL A 225 -5.69 -11.71 2.20
CA VAL A 225 -4.34 -12.27 2.37
C VAL A 225 -3.98 -13.25 1.23
N GLY A 226 -2.74 -13.16 0.75
CA GLY A 226 -2.20 -14.03 -0.30
C GLY A 226 -2.50 -13.60 -1.74
N TYR A 227 -3.37 -12.61 -1.96
CA TYR A 227 -3.49 -11.95 -3.28
C TYR A 227 -2.17 -11.26 -3.65
N LYS A 228 -1.79 -11.36 -4.93
CA LYS A 228 -0.62 -10.68 -5.47
C LYS A 228 -1.09 -9.36 -6.08
N LEU A 229 -0.41 -8.26 -5.80
CA LEU A 229 -0.80 -6.93 -6.19
C LEU A 229 0.37 -6.15 -6.77
N VAL A 230 0.08 -5.37 -7.82
CA VAL A 230 0.83 -4.16 -8.18
C VAL A 230 -0.04 -2.97 -7.88
N ALA A 231 0.60 -1.91 -7.38
CA ALA A 231 -0.06 -0.64 -7.15
C ALA A 231 0.78 0.50 -7.73
N CYS A 232 0.17 1.35 -8.56
CA CYS A 232 0.80 2.49 -9.21
C CYS A 232 0.04 3.79 -8.87
N ILE A 233 0.77 4.84 -8.48
CA ILE A 233 0.27 6.19 -8.20
C ILE A 233 0.39 7.05 -9.46
#